data_AF-A0A7Y0L518-F1
#
_entry.id   AF-A0A7Y0L518-F1
#
_cell.length_a   1.000
_cell.length_b   1.000
_cell.length_c   1.000
_cell.angle_alpha   90.00
_cell.angle_beta   90.00
_cell.angle_gamma   90.00
#
_symmetry.space_group_name_H-M   'P 1'
#
loop_
_entity.id
_entity.type
_entity.pdbx_description
1 polymer ?
#
loop_
_entity_poly.entity_id
_entity_poly.type
_entity_poly.pdbx_seq_one_letter_code
_entity_poly.pdbx_strand_id
1 'polypeptide(L)'
;MHLAEAIKNQIIYLQYVLDGVQESVDAEVLRPIEGPLRLAQGELSGEARSTCLRLQRQISHWLDLGLSLSRPTVERVLEGLKSLYAATSPPSPLAG
;
A
#
# COMPACT_ATOMS: atom_id res chain seq x y z
N MET A 1 -8.90 -2.01 -15.42
CA MET A 1 -8.57 -2.57 -14.09
C MET A 1 -9.16 -1.62 -13.08
N HIS A 2 -10.03 -2.08 -12.17
CA HIS A 2 -10.60 -1.19 -11.15
C HIS A 2 -9.52 -0.86 -10.10
N LEU A 3 -9.26 0.42 -9.85
CA LEU A 3 -8.23 0.86 -8.90
C LEU A 3 -8.41 0.25 -7.50
N ALA A 4 -9.64 0.17 -7.01
CA ALA A 4 -9.94 -0.44 -5.72
C ALA A 4 -9.52 -1.92 -5.66
N GLU A 5 -9.70 -2.68 -6.75
CA GLU A 5 -9.28 -4.07 -6.86
C GLU A 5 -7.75 -4.20 -6.88
N ALA A 6 -7.07 -3.30 -7.60
CA ALA A 6 -5.62 -3.24 -7.63
C ALA A 6 -5.02 -3.05 -6.22
N ILE A 7 -5.56 -2.10 -5.47
CA ILE A 7 -5.15 -1.80 -4.09
C ILE A 7 -5.49 -2.98 -3.17
N LYS A 8 -6.69 -3.58 -3.29
CA LYS A 8 -7.10 -4.75 -2.51
C LYS A 8 -6.13 -5.92 -2.68
N ASN A 9 -5.69 -6.19 -3.90
CA ASN A 9 -4.73 -7.26 -4.16
C ASN A 9 -3.38 -7.00 -3.49
N GLN A 10 -2.92 -5.74 -3.41
CA GLN A 10 -1.70 -5.38 -2.67
C GLN A 10 -1.86 -5.54 -1.15
N ILE A 11 -3.05 -5.25 -0.61
CA ILE A 11 -3.36 -5.48 0.81
C ILE A 11 -3.24 -6.97 1.14
N ILE A 12 -3.89 -7.84 0.35
CA ILE A 12 -3.85 -9.30 0.55
C ILE A 12 -2.41 -9.82 0.46
N TYR A 13 -1.67 -9.36 -0.53
CA TYR A 13 -0.26 -9.71 -0.71
C TYR A 13 0.59 -9.32 0.51
N LEU A 14 0.47 -8.08 1.02
CA LEU A 14 1.23 -7.64 2.19
C LEU A 14 0.85 -8.37 3.47
N GLN A 15 -0.42 -8.74 3.63
CA GLN A 15 -0.84 -9.58 4.76
C GLN A 15 -0.13 -10.93 4.72
N TYR A 16 -0.07 -11.59 3.56
CA TYR A 16 0.67 -12.84 3.39
C TYR A 16 2.17 -12.67 3.68
N VAL A 17 2.79 -11.58 3.22
CA VAL A 17 4.20 -11.28 3.56
C VAL A 17 4.37 -11.12 5.06
N LEU A 18 3.52 -10.33 5.72
CA LEU A 18 3.60 -10.10 7.16
C LEU A 18 3.40 -11.38 7.97
N ASP A 19 2.56 -12.32 7.54
CA ASP A 19 2.39 -13.60 8.22
C ASP A 19 3.70 -14.42 8.25
N GLY A 20 4.60 -14.22 7.28
CA GLY A 20 5.91 -14.87 7.22
C GLY A 20 7.08 -14.10 7.84
N VAL A 21 6.92 -12.81 8.20
CA VAL A 21 8.01 -11.94 8.68
C VAL A 21 8.07 -11.90 10.20
N GLN A 22 9.19 -12.37 10.78
CA GLN A 22 9.41 -12.33 12.23
C GLN A 22 10.01 -11.00 12.72
N GLU A 23 11.05 -10.47 12.06
CA GLU A 23 11.72 -9.23 12.49
C GLU A 23 11.85 -8.22 11.35
N SER A 24 12.46 -8.63 10.24
CA SER A 24 12.70 -7.77 9.09
C SER A 24 12.57 -8.51 7.76
N VAL A 25 12.37 -7.74 6.70
CA VAL A 25 12.20 -8.24 5.33
C VAL A 25 12.84 -7.28 4.35
N ASP A 26 13.37 -7.80 3.25
CA ASP A 26 13.89 -6.99 2.16
C ASP A 26 12.79 -6.07 1.59
N ALA A 27 13.11 -4.79 1.36
CA ALA A 27 12.21 -3.82 0.72
C ALA A 27 11.70 -4.28 -0.65
N GLU A 28 12.37 -5.21 -1.33
CA GLU A 28 11.95 -5.83 -2.59
C GLU A 28 10.53 -6.41 -2.53
N VAL A 29 10.06 -6.86 -1.35
CA VAL A 29 8.66 -7.29 -1.19
C VAL A 29 7.66 -6.16 -1.47
N LEU A 30 8.07 -4.89 -1.42
CA LEU A 30 7.20 -3.76 -1.71
C LEU A 30 7.15 -3.40 -3.21
N ARG A 31 8.01 -3.99 -4.04
CA ARG A 31 8.07 -3.71 -5.50
C ARG A 31 6.72 -3.91 -6.22
N PRO A 32 5.92 -4.95 -5.92
CA PRO A 32 4.58 -5.12 -6.52
C PRO A 32 3.60 -3.96 -6.23
N ILE A 33 3.84 -3.17 -5.19
CA ILE A 33 2.96 -2.10 -4.71
C ILE A 33 3.22 -0.77 -5.44
N GLU A 34 4.46 -0.54 -5.88
CA GLU A 34 4.90 0.74 -6.45
C GLU A 34 4.11 1.12 -7.71
N GLY A 35 3.93 0.16 -8.63
CA GLY A 35 3.18 0.35 -9.87
C GLY A 35 1.72 0.75 -9.65
N PRO A 36 0.93 -0.03 -8.87
CA PRO A 36 -0.43 0.33 -8.48
C PRO A 36 -0.55 1.72 -7.85
N LEU A 37 0.37 2.10 -6.94
CA LEU A 37 0.36 3.43 -6.33
C LEU A 37 0.61 4.53 -7.36
N ARG A 38 1.52 4.32 -8.33
CA ARG A 38 1.78 5.31 -9.39
C ARG A 38 0.54 5.55 -10.25
N LEU A 39 -0.19 4.49 -10.63
CA LEU A 39 -1.43 4.59 -11.40
C LEU A 39 -2.55 5.27 -10.61
N ALA A 40 -2.68 4.94 -9.32
CA ALA A 40 -3.70 5.48 -8.43
C ALA A 40 -3.70 7.02 -8.33
N GLN A 41 -2.54 7.67 -8.48
CA GLN A 41 -2.40 9.12 -8.29
C GLN A 41 -3.24 9.97 -9.24
N GLY A 42 -3.55 9.46 -10.43
CA GLY A 42 -4.38 10.15 -11.42
C GLY A 42 -5.87 10.10 -11.10
N GLU A 43 -6.30 9.13 -10.29
CA GLU A 43 -7.71 8.88 -9.94
C GLU A 43 -8.08 9.37 -8.53
N LEU A 44 -7.08 9.62 -7.68
CA LEU A 44 -7.26 10.06 -6.30
C LEU A 44 -7.25 11.59 -6.16
N SER A 45 -7.98 12.10 -5.17
CA SER A 45 -8.00 13.51 -4.79
C SER A 45 -7.80 13.71 -3.28
N GLY A 46 -7.53 14.96 -2.87
CA GLY A 46 -7.43 15.36 -1.46
C GLY A 46 -6.42 14.55 -0.63
N GLU A 47 -6.88 14.09 0.53
CA GLU A 47 -6.05 13.33 1.49
C GLU A 47 -5.61 11.98 0.93
N ALA A 48 -6.46 11.28 0.18
CA ALA A 48 -6.12 9.99 -0.42
C ALA A 48 -4.96 10.13 -1.41
N ARG A 49 -4.95 11.19 -2.24
CA ARG A 49 -3.83 11.48 -3.14
C ARG A 49 -2.53 11.75 -2.36
N SER A 50 -2.64 12.50 -1.25
CA SER A 50 -1.49 12.83 -0.40
C SER A 50 -0.89 11.59 0.27
N THR A 51 -1.75 10.70 0.79
CA THR A 51 -1.34 9.41 1.35
C THR A 51 -0.68 8.52 0.29
N CYS A 52 -1.24 8.46 -0.91
CA CYS A 52 -0.69 7.69 -2.02
C CYS A 52 0.71 8.18 -2.42
N LEU A 53 0.88 9.49 -2.61
CA LEU A 53 2.18 10.11 -2.92
C LEU A 53 3.23 9.91 -1.83
N ARG A 54 2.81 9.92 -0.56
CA ARG A 54 3.71 9.66 0.57
C ARG A 54 4.21 8.21 0.56
N LEU A 55 3.29 7.25 0.44
CA LEU A 55 3.64 5.83 0.38
C LEU A 55 4.54 5.52 -0.81
N GLN A 56 4.17 6.01 -2.00
CA GLN A 56 4.95 5.76 -3.21
C GLN A 56 6.39 6.28 -3.07
N ARG A 57 6.58 7.49 -2.53
CA ARG A 57 7.93 8.06 -2.30
C ARG A 57 8.73 7.25 -1.28
N GLN A 58 8.11 6.82 -0.19
CA GLN A 58 8.79 6.01 0.83
C GLN A 58 9.21 4.64 0.27
N ILE A 59 8.30 3.95 -0.41
CA ILE A 59 8.57 2.66 -1.04
C ILE A 59 9.68 2.77 -2.07
N SER A 60 9.60 3.76 -2.98
CA SER A 60 10.63 3.97 -4.01
C SER A 60 11.99 4.22 -3.37
N HIS A 61 12.04 5.08 -2.34
CA HIS A 61 13.27 5.37 -1.62
C HIS A 61 13.88 4.12 -0.94
N TRP A 62 13.06 3.26 -0.33
CA TRP A 62 13.54 2.04 0.31
C TRP A 62 14.03 1.00 -0.70
N LEU A 63 13.37 0.89 -1.86
CA LEU A 63 13.79 0.04 -2.97
C LEU A 63 15.12 0.52 -3.57
N ASP A 64 15.25 1.82 -3.83
CA ASP A 64 16.47 2.42 -4.39
C ASP A 64 17.70 2.21 -3.50
N LEU A 65 17.49 2.18 -2.18
CA LEU A 65 18.54 1.94 -1.19
C LEU A 65 18.77 0.46 -0.84
N GLY A 66 17.93 -0.46 -1.32
CA GLY A 66 18.01 -1.88 -0.98
C GLY A 66 17.91 -2.15 0.52
N LEU A 67 16.99 -1.47 1.22
CA LEU A 67 16.89 -1.56 2.67
C LEU A 67 16.24 -2.86 3.16
N SER A 68 16.61 -3.27 4.37
CA SER A 68 15.79 -4.19 5.17
C SER A 68 14.79 -3.38 6.01
N LEU A 69 13.54 -3.78 5.97
CA LEU A 69 12.41 -3.12 6.63
C LEU A 69 11.96 -3.92 7.84
N SER A 70 11.82 -3.24 8.98
CA SER A 70 11.21 -3.85 10.16
C SER A 70 9.74 -4.21 9.91
N ARG A 71 9.25 -5.25 10.58
CA ARG A 71 7.81 -5.61 10.54
C ARG A 71 6.88 -4.40 10.78
N PRO A 72 7.08 -3.55 11.81
CA PRO A 72 6.26 -2.36 12.01
C PRO A 72 6.27 -1.36 10.84
N THR A 73 7.37 -1.29 10.08
CA THR A 73 7.43 -0.45 8.87
C THR A 73 6.51 -0.99 7.79
N VAL A 74 6.51 -2.30 7.57
CA VAL A 74 5.64 -2.97 6.58
C VAL A 74 4.17 -2.89 7.00
N GLU A 75 3.87 -3.02 8.30
CA GLU A 75 2.52 -2.81 8.84
C GLU A 75 2.01 -1.38 8.57
N ARG A 76 2.85 -0.35 8.67
CA ARG A 76 2.45 1.03 8.30
C ARG A 76 2.13 1.17 6.82
N VAL A 77 2.84 0.46 5.93
CA VAL A 77 2.51 0.42 4.50
C VAL A 77 1.14 -0.22 4.30
N LEU A 78 0.88 -1.34 4.98
CA LEU A 78 -0.42 -2.02 4.94
C LEU A 78 -1.57 -1.10 5.41
N GLU A 79 -1.40 -0.39 6.52
CA GLU A 79 -2.41 0.57 7.00
C GLU A 79 -2.62 1.73 6.01
N GLY A 80 -1.55 2.21 5.39
CA GLY A 80 -1.63 3.18 4.30
C GLY A 80 -2.46 2.67 3.11
N LEU A 81 -2.25 1.42 2.69
CA LEU A 81 -3.04 0.81 1.61
C LEU A 81 -4.51 0.61 2.00
N LYS A 82 -4.80 0.20 3.23
CA LYS A 82 -6.19 0.08 3.73
C LYS A 82 -6.92 1.43 3.72
N SER A 83 -6.25 2.51 4.13
CA SER A 83 -6.78 3.87 4.06
C SER A 83 -7.09 4.28 2.60
N LEU A 84 -6.18 3.99 1.67
CA LEU A 84 -6.42 4.23 0.24
C LEU A 84 -7.59 3.41 -0.30
N TYR A 85 -7.67 2.13 0.06
CA TYR A 85 -8.76 1.26 -0.36
C TYR A 85 -10.12 1.79 0.09
N ALA A 86 -10.23 2.25 1.36
CA ALA A 86 -11.44 2.86 1.90
C ALA A 86 -11.82 4.15 1.15
N ALA A 87 -10.84 4.94 0.69
CA ALA A 87 -11.09 6.14 -0.10
C ALA A 87 -11.52 5.85 -1.55
N THR A 88 -11.11 4.70 -2.11
CA THR A 88 -11.45 4.28 -3.49
C THR A 88 -12.68 3.38 -3.59
N SER A 89 -13.15 2.83 -2.47
CA SER A 89 -14.32 1.96 -2.43
C SER A 89 -15.53 2.77 -1.96
N PRO A 90 -16.68 2.70 -2.65
CA PRO A 90 -17.89 3.32 -2.14
C PRO A 90 -18.22 2.75 -0.75
N PRO A 91 -18.74 3.57 0.20
CA PRO A 91 -19.18 3.06 1.48
C PRO A 91 -20.25 1.98 1.25
N SER A 92 -20.08 0.81 1.86
CA SER A 92 -21.10 -0.25 1.82
C SER A 92 -22.43 0.34 2.31
N PRO A 93 -23.53 0.27 1.53
CA PRO A 93 -24.82 0.85 1.90
C PRO A 93 -25.57 0.11 3.02
N LEU A 94 -24.89 -0.73 3.82
CA LEU A 94 -25.53 -1.63 4.81
C LEU A 94 -24.98 -1.45 6.23
N ALA A 95 -24.63 -0.22 6.61
CA ALA A 95 -24.55 0.19 8.02
C ALA A 95 -25.76 1.08 8.33
N GLY A 96 -26.92 0.45 8.46
CA GLY A 96 -28.20 1.05 8.82
C GLY A 96 -29.01 0.07 9.65
#